data_AF-A0A2S6AMF3-F1
#
_entry.id   AF-A0A2S6AMF3-F1
#
_cell.length_a   1.000
_cell.length_b   1.000
_cell.length_c   1.000
_cell.angle_alpha   90.00
_cell.angle_beta   90.00
_cell.angle_gamma   90.00
#
_symmetry.space_group_name_H-M   'P 1'
#
loop_
_entity.id
_entity.type
_entity.pdbx_description
1 polymer ?
#
loop_
_entity_poly.entity_id
_entity_poly.type
_entity_poly.pdbx_seq_one_letter_code
_entity_poly.pdbx_strand_id
1 'polypeptide(L)'
;MSSKAHAYLLDKSRLDGTEIRSATSELDEQHQFAVTIAFKPVGADVWAKLTEEYAQKQLAFTIDTTVVSAPLVQPGPQFGGITQITGRFTTASAQALARTINRATTPLSFQVATKEVLRPTK
;
A
#
# COMPACT_ATOMS: atom_id res chain seq x y z
N MET A 1 4.66 21.47 21.82
CA MET A 1 5.75 20.64 21.26
C MET A 1 5.62 20.66 19.75
N SER A 2 6.59 21.25 19.03
CA SER A 2 6.56 21.32 17.57
C SER A 2 6.79 19.92 16.99
N SER A 3 5.82 19.37 16.27
CA SER A 3 6.04 18.18 15.44
C SER A 3 7.07 18.57 14.38
N LYS A 4 8.27 17.96 14.40
CA LYS A 4 9.20 18.09 13.29
C LYS A 4 8.51 17.56 12.04
N ALA A 5 8.28 18.42 11.06
CA ALA A 5 7.88 17.99 9.74
C ALA A 5 9.04 17.21 9.12
N HIS A 6 8.80 15.97 8.75
CA HIS A 6 9.76 15.15 8.02
C HIS A 6 9.52 15.33 6.52
N ALA A 7 10.55 15.72 5.79
CA ALA A 7 10.54 15.67 4.33
C ALA A 7 11.08 14.30 3.90
N TYR A 8 10.33 13.58 3.06
CA TYR A 8 10.76 12.32 2.49
C TYR A 8 11.19 12.52 1.04
N LEU A 9 12.39 12.09 0.70
CA LEU A 9 12.80 11.87 -0.69
C LEU A 9 12.56 10.40 -1.01
N LEU A 10 11.58 10.13 -1.88
CA LEU A 10 11.18 8.77 -2.22
C LEU A 10 11.83 8.33 -3.53
N ASP A 11 12.26 7.07 -3.57
CA ASP A 11 12.64 6.39 -4.82
C ASP A 11 11.37 5.96 -5.59
N LYS A 12 11.54 5.41 -6.79
CA LYS A 12 10.45 4.87 -7.61
C LYS A 12 9.70 3.78 -6.86
N SER A 13 8.37 3.79 -6.98
CA SER A 13 7.55 2.70 -6.47
C SER A 13 7.90 1.39 -7.18
N ARG A 14 8.08 0.34 -6.38
CA ARG A 14 8.41 -1.02 -6.84
C ARG A 14 7.29 -2.02 -6.58
N LEU A 15 6.29 -1.63 -5.82
CA LEU A 15 5.12 -2.44 -5.49
C LEU A 15 3.93 -1.50 -5.37
N ASP A 16 2.87 -1.76 -6.13
CA ASP A 16 1.65 -0.94 -6.13
C ASP A 16 0.46 -1.68 -5.50
N GLY A 17 -0.64 -0.97 -5.35
CA GLY A 17 -1.87 -1.50 -4.73
C GLY A 17 -2.52 -2.63 -5.52
N THR A 18 -2.21 -2.83 -6.80
CA THR A 18 -2.80 -3.92 -7.60
C THR A 18 -2.29 -5.30 -7.15
N GLU A 19 -1.14 -5.34 -6.48
CA GLU A 19 -0.56 -6.56 -5.92
C GLU A 19 -1.03 -6.85 -4.48
N ILE A 20 -1.90 -6.02 -3.93
CA ILE A 20 -2.54 -6.27 -2.64
C ILE A 20 -3.81 -7.08 -2.84
N ARG A 21 -3.96 -8.16 -2.07
CA ARG A 21 -5.17 -8.99 -2.03
C ARG A 21 -6.22 -8.40 -1.09
N SER A 22 -5.80 -7.96 0.10
CA SER A 22 -6.71 -7.41 1.11
C SER A 22 -5.97 -6.56 2.14
N ALA A 23 -6.69 -5.63 2.75
CA ALA A 23 -6.26 -4.85 3.91
C ALA A 23 -7.30 -4.93 5.05
N THR A 24 -6.85 -5.17 6.27
CA THR A 24 -7.68 -5.26 7.48
C THR A 24 -7.13 -4.35 8.58
N SER A 25 -8.02 -3.77 9.40
CA SER A 25 -7.62 -3.00 10.59
C SER A 25 -7.63 -3.94 11.79
N GLU A 26 -6.49 -4.03 12.47
CA GLU A 26 -6.26 -4.95 13.59
C GLU A 26 -5.48 -4.22 14.70
N LEU A 27 -5.47 -4.81 15.90
CA LEU A 27 -4.52 -4.40 16.95
C LEU A 27 -3.22 -5.17 16.74
N ASP A 28 -2.09 -4.47 16.82
CA ASP A 28 -0.77 -5.10 16.84
C ASP A 28 -0.45 -5.70 18.23
N GLU A 29 0.73 -6.31 18.34
CA GLU A 29 1.21 -6.93 19.58
C GLU A 29 1.36 -5.91 20.74
N GLN A 30 1.48 -4.62 20.41
CA GLN A 30 1.56 -3.51 21.37
C GLN A 30 0.18 -2.88 21.66
N HIS A 31 -0.91 -3.55 21.24
CA HIS A 31 -2.28 -3.07 21.39
C HIS A 31 -2.53 -1.70 20.75
N GLN A 32 -1.80 -1.38 19.67
CA GLN A 32 -2.02 -0.19 18.85
C GLN A 32 -2.75 -0.56 17.57
N PHE A 33 -3.55 0.36 17.03
CA PHE A 33 -4.22 0.13 15.76
C PHE A 33 -3.20 0.12 14.62
N ALA A 34 -3.25 -0.93 13.81
CA ALA A 34 -2.45 -1.12 12.61
C ALA A 34 -3.34 -1.56 11.45
N VAL A 35 -2.78 -1.50 10.24
CA VAL A 35 -3.42 -2.07 9.03
C VAL A 35 -2.59 -3.24 8.53
N THR A 36 -3.15 -4.44 8.62
CA THR A 36 -2.56 -5.67 8.09
C THR A 36 -2.85 -5.76 6.59
N ILE A 37 -1.81 -5.94 5.79
CA ILE A 37 -1.87 -6.10 4.34
C ILE A 37 -1.54 -7.54 4.00
N ALA A 38 -2.38 -8.19 3.21
CA ALA A 38 -2.06 -9.45 2.56
C ALA A 38 -1.84 -9.21 1.07
N PHE A 39 -0.67 -9.59 0.57
CA PHE A 39 -0.32 -9.51 -0.84
C PHE A 39 -0.84 -10.71 -1.64
N LYS A 40 -0.94 -10.52 -2.95
CA LYS A 40 -1.01 -11.61 -3.93
C LYS A 40 0.36 -12.31 -4.04
N PRO A 41 0.46 -13.50 -4.66
CA PRO A 41 1.73 -14.23 -4.75
C PRO A 41 2.87 -13.40 -5.36
N VAL A 42 2.61 -12.68 -6.47
CA VAL A 42 3.61 -11.81 -7.10
C VAL A 42 4.04 -10.68 -6.17
N GLY A 43 3.07 -9.99 -5.55
CA GLY A 43 3.36 -8.97 -4.54
C GLY A 43 4.16 -9.48 -3.34
N ALA A 44 3.89 -10.70 -2.87
CA ALA A 44 4.60 -11.31 -1.75
C ALA A 44 6.08 -11.55 -2.08
N ASP A 45 6.36 -12.05 -3.29
CA ASP A 45 7.75 -12.27 -3.74
C ASP A 45 8.51 -10.96 -3.93
N VAL A 46 7.84 -9.93 -4.45
CA VAL A 46 8.42 -8.58 -4.59
C VAL A 46 8.68 -7.98 -3.21
N TRP A 47 7.75 -8.11 -2.27
CA TRP A 47 7.90 -7.62 -0.90
C TRP A 47 9.10 -8.27 -0.20
N ALA A 48 9.24 -9.59 -0.29
CA ALA A 48 10.39 -10.30 0.29
C ALA A 48 11.73 -9.74 -0.23
N LYS A 49 11.85 -9.56 -1.55
CA LYS A 49 13.06 -8.97 -2.18
C LYS A 49 13.30 -7.52 -1.73
N LEU A 50 12.25 -6.70 -1.65
CA LEU A 50 12.36 -5.32 -1.17
C LEU A 50 12.88 -5.27 0.27
N THR A 51 12.34 -6.10 1.15
CA THR A 51 12.75 -6.10 2.56
C THR A 51 14.19 -6.58 2.76
N GLU A 52 14.67 -7.48 1.89
CA GLU A 52 16.08 -7.88 1.86
C GLU A 52 16.99 -6.74 1.37
N GLU A 53 16.65 -6.11 0.26
CA GLU A 53 17.45 -5.03 -0.35
C GLU A 53 17.49 -3.76 0.51
N TYR A 54 16.39 -3.47 1.19
CA TYR A 54 16.22 -2.28 2.04
C TYR A 54 16.32 -2.61 3.54
N ALA A 55 16.98 -3.71 3.91
CA ALA A 55 17.26 -4.02 5.30
C ALA A 55 17.88 -2.82 6.03
N GLN A 56 17.35 -2.51 7.21
CA GLN A 56 17.76 -1.34 8.02
C GLN A 56 17.55 0.02 7.35
N LYS A 57 16.75 0.11 6.29
CA LYS A 57 16.28 1.35 5.68
C LYS A 57 14.78 1.52 5.91
N GLN A 58 14.24 2.71 5.60
CA GLN A 58 12.81 2.96 5.66
C GLN A 58 12.14 2.60 4.33
N LEU A 59 11.03 1.87 4.38
CA LEU A 59 10.13 1.70 3.24
C LEU A 59 8.86 2.50 3.48
N ALA A 60 8.58 3.46 2.59
CA ALA A 60 7.41 4.32 2.71
C ALA A 60 6.17 3.67 2.07
N PHE A 61 5.07 3.65 2.81
CA PHE A 61 3.74 3.42 2.29
C PHE A 61 3.11 4.76 1.93
N THR A 62 2.66 4.88 0.68
CA THR A 62 2.06 6.13 0.17
C THR A 62 0.65 5.92 -0.38
N ILE A 63 -0.19 6.93 -0.22
CA ILE A 63 -1.52 7.04 -0.84
C ILE A 63 -1.64 8.44 -1.40
N ASP A 64 -1.98 8.56 -2.70
CA ASP A 64 -2.13 9.85 -3.39
C ASP A 64 -0.98 10.83 -3.09
N THR A 65 0.27 10.34 -3.17
CA THR A 65 1.53 11.06 -2.87
C THR A 65 1.81 11.37 -1.39
N THR A 66 0.89 11.06 -0.48
CA THR A 66 1.08 11.27 0.96
C THR A 66 1.70 10.03 1.60
N VAL A 67 2.80 10.20 2.35
CA VAL A 67 3.39 9.13 3.17
C VAL A 67 2.49 8.88 4.39
N VAL A 68 1.87 7.70 4.44
CA VAL A 68 1.02 7.30 5.57
C VAL A 68 1.82 6.61 6.67
N SER A 69 2.91 5.93 6.30
CA SER A 69 3.87 5.33 7.22
C SER A 69 5.20 5.08 6.50
N ALA A 70 6.30 5.06 7.26
CA ALA A 70 7.63 4.76 6.74
C ALA A 70 8.45 3.98 7.79
N PRO A 71 8.04 2.75 8.14
CA PRO A 71 8.72 1.98 9.18
C PRO A 71 10.13 1.58 8.75
N LEU A 72 10.99 1.37 9.74
CA LEU A 72 12.30 0.77 9.55
C LEU A 72 12.12 -0.72 9.23
N VAL A 73 12.73 -1.16 8.13
CA VAL A 73 12.71 -2.56 7.70
C VAL A 73 13.61 -3.40 8.59
N GLN A 74 13.05 -4.48 9.13
CA GLN A 74 13.80 -5.46 9.92
C GLN A 74 14.81 -6.21 9.05
N PRO A 75 15.94 -6.69 9.60
CA PRO A 75 16.92 -7.47 8.84
C PRO A 75 16.32 -8.73 8.19
N GLY A 76 16.66 -8.96 6.92
CA GLY A 76 16.31 -10.15 6.16
C GLY A 76 15.00 -10.05 5.34
N PRO A 77 14.78 -10.98 4.40
CA PRO A 77 13.56 -11.04 3.61
C PRO A 77 12.34 -11.40 4.47
N GLN A 78 11.24 -10.67 4.30
CA GLN A 78 9.95 -10.92 4.93
C GLN A 78 9.08 -11.78 4.02
N PHE A 79 9.02 -13.07 4.31
CA PHE A 79 8.21 -14.04 3.59
C PHE A 79 6.76 -14.11 4.12
N GLY A 80 5.90 -14.83 3.40
CA GLY A 80 4.51 -15.09 3.78
C GLY A 80 3.51 -14.08 3.22
N GLY A 81 3.97 -12.97 2.64
CA GLY A 81 3.12 -12.01 1.93
C GLY A 81 2.17 -11.24 2.84
N ILE A 82 2.47 -11.17 4.14
CA ILE A 82 1.71 -10.37 5.11
C ILE A 82 2.65 -9.30 5.68
N THR A 83 2.17 -8.08 5.77
CA THR A 83 2.89 -6.98 6.43
C THR A 83 1.92 -6.08 7.18
N GLN A 84 2.44 -5.28 8.12
CA GLN A 84 1.65 -4.33 8.90
C GLN A 84 2.11 -2.90 8.63
N ILE A 85 1.15 -2.05 8.28
CA ILE A 85 1.32 -0.60 8.29
C ILE A 85 1.01 -0.13 9.70
N THR A 86 2.07 0.18 10.45
CA THR A 86 1.98 0.71 11.81
C THR A 86 2.12 2.22 11.83
N GLY A 87 1.60 2.87 12.87
CA GLY A 87 1.60 4.31 13.00
C GLY A 87 0.72 4.79 14.15
N ARG A 88 0.54 6.10 14.27
CA ARG A 88 -0.34 6.70 15.29
C ARG A 88 -1.79 6.68 14.83
N PHE A 89 -2.34 5.49 14.60
CA PHE A 89 -3.71 5.34 14.13
C PHE A 89 -4.70 5.27 15.29
N THR A 90 -5.85 5.89 15.08
CA THR A 90 -7.09 5.59 15.79
C THR A 90 -7.82 4.43 15.11
N THR A 91 -8.80 3.83 15.77
CA THR A 91 -9.69 2.82 15.17
C THR A 91 -10.30 3.34 13.86
N ALA A 92 -10.83 4.57 13.89
CA ALA A 92 -11.50 5.17 12.74
C ALA A 92 -10.53 5.39 11.58
N SER A 93 -9.32 5.89 11.84
CA SER A 93 -8.33 6.13 10.79
C SER A 93 -7.75 4.83 10.22
N ALA A 94 -7.50 3.81 11.05
CA ALA A 94 -7.02 2.51 10.57
C ALA A 94 -8.07 1.80 9.70
N GLN A 95 -9.34 1.81 10.13
CA GLN A 95 -10.45 1.28 9.32
C GLN A 95 -10.64 2.06 8.02
N ALA A 96 -10.54 3.40 8.05
CA ALA A 96 -10.63 4.23 6.86
C ALA A 96 -9.50 3.91 5.87
N LEU A 97 -8.27 3.77 6.37
CA LEU A 97 -7.11 3.39 5.59
C LEU A 97 -7.28 2.01 4.93
N ALA A 98 -7.67 0.99 5.69
CA ALA A 98 -7.92 -0.35 5.17
C ALA A 98 -8.99 -0.35 4.05
N ARG A 99 -10.10 0.38 4.26
CA ARG A 99 -11.14 0.55 3.23
C ARG A 99 -10.60 1.24 1.97
N THR A 100 -9.79 2.29 2.13
CA THR A 100 -9.18 3.00 1.00
C THR A 100 -8.25 2.09 0.20
N ILE A 101 -7.40 1.31 0.87
CA ILE A 101 -6.52 0.35 0.21
C ILE A 101 -7.36 -0.67 -0.56
N ASN A 102 -8.35 -1.31 0.06
CA ASN A 102 -9.20 -2.31 -0.61
C ASN A 102 -9.95 -1.76 -1.84
N ARG A 103 -10.32 -0.48 -1.85
CA ARG A 103 -10.91 0.14 -3.05
C ARG A 103 -9.86 0.33 -4.15
N ALA A 104 -8.65 0.73 -3.78
CA ALA A 104 -7.55 0.97 -4.72
C ALA A 104 -6.99 -0.32 -5.34
N THR A 105 -7.17 -1.49 -4.71
CA THR A 105 -6.70 -2.78 -5.26
C THR A 105 -7.60 -3.34 -6.36
N THR A 106 -8.78 -2.76 -6.58
CA THR A 106 -9.74 -3.25 -7.57
C THR A 106 -9.31 -2.79 -8.97
N PRO A 107 -9.05 -3.70 -9.92
CA PRO A 107 -8.73 -3.32 -11.29
C PRO A 107 -9.91 -2.57 -11.91
N LEU A 108 -9.71 -1.31 -12.28
CA LEU A 108 -10.66 -0.57 -13.11
C LEU A 108 -10.61 -1.17 -14.51
N SER A 109 -11.61 -1.99 -14.87
CA SER A 109 -11.79 -2.43 -16.24
C SER A 109 -12.37 -1.28 -17.06
N PHE A 110 -11.50 -0.51 -17.72
CA PHE A 110 -11.93 0.41 -18.77
C PHE A 110 -12.33 -0.40 -20.01
N GLN A 111 -13.61 -0.77 -20.12
CA GLN A 111 -14.15 -1.18 -21.41
C GLN A 111 -14.23 0.06 -22.29
N VAL A 112 -13.35 0.15 -23.29
CA VAL A 112 -13.43 1.19 -24.31
C VAL A 112 -14.69 0.93 -25.12
N ALA A 113 -15.76 1.67 -24.85
CA ALA A 113 -16.94 1.67 -25.70
C ALA A 113 -16.56 2.36 -27.02
N THR A 114 -16.25 1.58 -28.05
CA THR A 114 -16.05 2.09 -29.41
C THR A 114 -17.37 2.67 -29.88
N LYS A 115 -17.49 4.00 -29.87
CA LYS A 115 -18.63 4.70 -30.48
C LYS A 115 -18.44 4.65 -31.99
N GLU A 116 -19.14 3.75 -32.65
CA GLU A 116 -19.20 3.71 -34.12
C GLU A 116 -19.92 4.97 -34.61
N VAL A 117 -19.17 5.88 -35.24
CA VAL A 117 -19.75 7.08 -35.87
C VAL A 117 -20.37 6.62 -37.19
N LEU A 118 -21.69 6.40 -37.19
CA LEU A 118 -22.47 6.21 -38.41
C LEU A 118 -22.35 7.48 -39.25
N ARG A 119 -21.58 7.41 -40.34
CA ARG A 119 -21.54 8.46 -41.36
C ARG A 119 -22.79 8.33 -42.25
N PRO A 120 -23.52 9.41 -42.56
CA PRO A 120 -24.56 9.36 -43.57
C PRO A 120 -23.92 9.14 -44.94
N THR A 121 -24.34 8.11 -45.66
CA THR A 121 -24.05 7.94 -47.09
C THR A 121 -24.86 8.96 -47.90
N LYS A 122 -24.17 9.64 -48.83
CA LYS A 122 -24.73 10.62 -49.77
C LYS A 122 -25.60 9.94 -50.82
#